data_AF-A0A2E5JVL3-F1
#
_entry.id   AF-A0A2E5JVL3-F1
#
_cell.length_a   1.000
_cell.length_b   1.000
_cell.length_c   1.000
_cell.angle_alpha   90.00
_cell.angle_beta   90.00
_cell.angle_gamma   90.00
#
_symmetry.space_group_name_H-M   'P 1'
#
loop_
_entity.id
_entity.type
_entity.pdbx_description
1 polymer ?
#
loop_
_entity_poly.entity_id
_entity_poly.type
_entity_poly.pdbx_seq_one_letter_code
_entity_poly.pdbx_strand_id
1 'polypeptide(L)'
;MINTSRKLFPKWIVFLILGVYLGLNFPDIDQRTDLLVHRSIFTHGFIVPLFFFLFTSLITKKSLRLFLMGFVVALAVHLSFDLFPRGWWGYALIHIPQIGWTPKFISISWIFVSICVCIYIAISMVRGVFEVFVFLLIVIGAFVFESFSEDQFFAPLTILIITNLIVIWWKFTTGRFKIKVFRAIIRGFFLSLSIFKKSFTNFYSMIRDEYNVSMQYKRSFPKFFIRVLWIWLVLFFSTIRDFIKVFNSIFEELKNE
;
A
#
# COMPACT_ATOMS: atom_id res chain seq x y z
N MET A 1 42.92 -12.24 40.16
CA MET A 1 41.51 -12.31 39.75
C MET A 1 41.40 -11.79 38.33
N ILE A 2 41.22 -12.68 37.35
CA ILE A 2 41.00 -12.26 35.96
C ILE A 2 39.54 -11.82 35.86
N ASN A 3 39.33 -10.51 35.80
CA ASN A 3 38.02 -9.93 35.55
C ASN A 3 37.64 -10.23 34.09
N THR A 4 37.07 -11.43 33.88
CA THR A 4 36.51 -11.85 32.60
C THR A 4 35.23 -11.05 32.37
N SER A 5 35.39 -9.81 31.93
CA SER A 5 34.36 -9.11 31.19
C SER A 5 34.16 -9.83 29.86
N ARG A 6 33.53 -11.01 29.90
CA ARG A 6 32.78 -11.49 28.75
C ARG A 6 31.75 -10.39 28.50
N LYS A 7 32.07 -9.48 27.58
CA LYS A 7 31.13 -8.55 26.95
C LYS A 7 30.07 -9.44 26.31
N LEU A 8 29.10 -9.86 27.12
CA LEU A 8 27.92 -10.58 26.68
C LEU A 8 27.30 -9.69 25.61
N PHE A 9 27.28 -10.21 24.39
CA PHE A 9 26.62 -9.57 23.27
C PHE A 9 25.26 -9.07 23.77
N PRO A 10 24.95 -7.77 23.66
CA PRO A 10 23.74 -7.24 24.26
C PRO A 10 22.53 -8.04 23.79
N LYS A 11 21.76 -8.62 24.73
CA LYS A 11 20.63 -9.51 24.40
C LYS A 11 19.68 -8.88 23.38
N TRP A 12 19.49 -7.56 23.43
CA TRP A 12 18.66 -6.84 22.48
C TRP A 12 19.13 -6.92 21.02
N ILE A 13 20.43 -7.05 20.75
CA ILE A 13 20.97 -7.24 19.39
C ILE A 13 20.54 -8.60 18.84
N VAL A 14 20.64 -9.65 19.65
CA VAL A 14 20.21 -11.00 19.24
C VAL A 14 18.73 -11.02 18.89
N PHE A 15 17.90 -10.41 19.74
CA PHE A 15 16.46 -10.27 19.50
C PHE A 15 16.16 -9.41 18.26
N LEU A 16 16.91 -8.33 18.04
CA LEU A 16 16.76 -7.50 16.84
C LEU A 16 17.05 -8.30 15.57
N ILE A 17 18.21 -8.96 15.50
CA ILE A 17 18.64 -9.76 14.34
C ILE A 17 17.65 -10.89 14.09
N LEU A 18 17.21 -11.58 15.15
CA LEU A 18 16.18 -12.62 15.03
C LEU A 18 14.87 -12.05 14.48
N GLY A 19 14.45 -10.88 14.95
CA GLY A 19 13.28 -10.19 14.44
C GLY A 19 13.40 -9.90 12.95
N VAL A 20 14.51 -9.30 12.51
CA VAL A 20 14.78 -9.01 11.09
C VAL A 20 14.77 -10.28 10.25
N TYR A 21 15.49 -11.31 10.69
CA TYR A 21 15.55 -12.60 9.99
C TYR A 21 14.17 -13.21 9.83
N LEU A 22 13.38 -13.28 10.91
CA LEU A 22 12.03 -13.82 10.84
C LEU A 22 11.11 -12.94 10.00
N GLY A 23 11.24 -11.61 10.04
CA GLY A 23 10.41 -10.70 9.25
C GLY A 23 10.62 -10.86 7.75
N LEU A 24 11.88 -11.03 7.30
CA LEU A 24 12.20 -11.29 5.89
C LEU A 24 11.66 -12.65 5.41
N ASN A 25 11.74 -13.67 6.27
CA ASN A 25 11.35 -15.04 5.88
C ASN A 25 9.87 -15.36 6.16
N PHE A 26 9.14 -14.47 6.82
CA PHE A 26 7.78 -14.73 7.28
C PHE A 26 6.77 -14.89 6.14
N PRO A 27 6.76 -14.06 5.08
CA PRO A 27 5.82 -14.22 3.98
C PRO A 27 5.91 -15.61 3.35
N ASP A 28 7.13 -16.08 3.08
CA ASP A 28 7.41 -17.36 2.42
C ASP A 28 7.28 -18.60 3.31
N ILE A 29 6.93 -18.45 4.60
CA ILE A 29 6.68 -19.63 5.44
C ILE A 29 5.49 -20.43 4.92
N ASP A 30 4.55 -19.79 4.22
CA ASP A 30 3.41 -20.47 3.59
C ASP A 30 3.84 -21.48 2.52
N GLN A 31 4.97 -21.27 1.84
CA GLN A 31 5.53 -22.22 0.87
C GLN A 31 6.02 -23.52 1.52
N ARG A 32 6.20 -23.55 2.85
CA ARG A 32 6.76 -24.68 3.60
C ARG A 32 5.69 -25.47 4.35
N THR A 33 4.41 -25.15 4.15
CA THR A 33 3.31 -25.78 4.86
C THR A 33 2.23 -26.24 3.89
N ASP A 34 1.62 -27.39 4.16
CA ASP A 34 0.47 -27.86 3.36
C ASP A 34 -0.84 -27.13 3.71
N LEU A 35 -0.82 -26.27 4.74
CA LEU A 35 -2.00 -25.57 5.25
C LEU A 35 -2.30 -24.27 4.52
N LEU A 36 -1.26 -23.59 4.04
CA LEU A 36 -1.36 -22.27 3.42
C LEU A 36 -0.85 -22.34 1.99
N VAL A 37 -1.59 -21.70 1.08
CA VAL A 37 -1.11 -21.45 -0.27
C VAL A 37 -0.21 -20.22 -0.24
N HIS A 38 0.85 -20.20 -1.07
CA HIS A 38 1.73 -19.05 -1.20
C HIS A 38 0.95 -17.75 -1.44
N ARG A 39 1.40 -16.66 -0.80
CA ARG A 39 0.69 -15.37 -0.73
C ARG A 39 -0.61 -15.45 0.05
N SER A 40 -0.61 -16.19 1.15
CA SER A 40 -1.75 -16.23 2.07
C SER A 40 -2.02 -14.87 2.70
N ILE A 41 -3.29 -14.54 2.90
CA ILE A 41 -3.72 -13.31 3.60
C ILE A 41 -3.08 -13.14 4.99
N PHE A 42 -2.68 -14.25 5.63
CA PHE A 42 -2.06 -14.24 6.96
C PHE A 42 -0.55 -13.97 6.94
N THR A 43 0.16 -14.46 5.93
CA THR A 43 1.63 -14.36 5.82
C THR A 43 2.04 -13.11 5.05
N HIS A 44 1.31 -12.80 3.97
CA HIS A 44 1.52 -11.62 3.13
C HIS A 44 0.56 -10.50 3.52
N GLY A 45 0.50 -10.21 4.83
CA GLY A 45 -0.48 -9.31 5.39
C GLY A 45 -0.07 -8.72 6.74
N PHE A 46 -0.79 -7.69 7.19
CA PHE A 46 -0.56 -7.08 8.50
C PHE A 46 -1.24 -7.80 9.67
N ILE A 47 -2.02 -8.87 9.43
CA ILE A 47 -2.81 -9.54 10.49
C ILE A 47 -1.90 -10.05 11.61
N VAL A 48 -0.87 -10.82 11.29
CA VAL A 48 0.07 -11.37 12.28
C VAL A 48 0.93 -10.27 12.93
N PRO A 49 1.53 -9.32 12.18
CA PRO A 49 2.17 -8.14 12.76
C PRO A 49 1.31 -7.38 13.75
N LEU A 50 0.04 -7.17 13.43
CA LEU A 50 -0.91 -6.45 14.27
C LEU A 50 -1.21 -7.23 15.54
N PHE A 51 -1.43 -8.55 15.44
CA PHE A 51 -1.61 -9.41 16.61
C PHE A 51 -0.38 -9.36 17.55
N PHE A 52 0.83 -9.46 17.02
CA PHE A 52 2.06 -9.33 17.82
C PHE A 52 2.21 -7.93 18.42
N PHE A 53 1.84 -6.87 17.70
CA PHE A 53 1.87 -5.51 18.25
C PHE A 53 0.91 -5.36 19.44
N LEU A 54 -0.32 -5.84 19.31
CA LEU A 54 -1.30 -5.80 20.39
C LEU A 54 -0.81 -6.60 21.61
N PHE A 55 -0.25 -7.79 21.41
CA PHE A 55 0.28 -8.60 22.49
C PHE A 55 1.52 -7.99 23.17
N THR A 56 2.48 -7.50 22.37
CA THR A 56 3.71 -6.88 22.90
C THR A 56 3.46 -5.52 23.54
N SER A 57 2.39 -4.81 23.19
CA SER A 57 2.00 -3.57 23.88
C SER A 57 1.71 -3.79 25.37
N LEU A 58 1.37 -5.03 25.75
CA LEU A 58 1.18 -5.47 27.13
C LEU A 58 2.52 -5.78 27.84
N ILE A 59 3.63 -5.88 27.10
CA ILE A 59 4.94 -6.33 27.61
C ILE A 59 6.00 -5.26 27.33
N THR A 60 6.47 -4.58 28.38
CA THR A 60 7.35 -3.39 28.26
C THR A 60 8.84 -3.68 28.02
N LYS A 61 9.24 -4.93 27.74
CA LYS A 61 10.65 -5.33 27.62
C LYS A 61 11.29 -4.79 26.34
N LYS A 62 12.39 -4.03 26.48
CA LYS A 62 13.15 -3.44 25.35
C LYS A 62 13.53 -4.45 24.27
N SER A 63 14.03 -5.63 24.65
CA SER A 63 14.42 -6.66 23.67
C SER A 63 13.26 -7.16 22.81
N LEU A 64 12.08 -7.36 23.41
CA LEU A 64 10.90 -7.84 22.69
C LEU A 64 10.35 -6.76 21.74
N ARG A 65 10.38 -5.49 22.19
CA ARG A 65 10.01 -4.36 21.33
C ARG A 65 10.96 -4.21 20.15
N LEU A 66 12.27 -4.34 20.37
CA LEU A 66 13.26 -4.28 19.28
C LEU A 66 13.17 -5.49 18.35
N PHE A 67 12.88 -6.69 18.87
CA PHE A 67 12.53 -7.84 18.06
C PHE A 67 11.34 -7.53 17.13
N LEU A 68 10.24 -7.03 17.70
CA LEU A 68 9.05 -6.73 16.90
C LEU A 68 9.33 -5.62 15.88
N MET A 69 10.10 -4.59 16.25
CA MET A 69 10.52 -3.54 15.32
C MET A 69 11.33 -4.12 14.16
N GLY A 70 12.29 -5.00 14.43
CA GLY A 70 13.03 -5.74 13.39
C GLY A 70 12.10 -6.53 12.48
N PHE A 71 11.19 -7.30 13.08
CA PHE A 71 10.22 -8.14 12.38
C PHE A 71 9.32 -7.33 11.44
N VAL A 72 8.64 -6.29 11.93
CA VAL A 72 7.69 -5.54 11.10
C VAL A 72 8.38 -4.70 10.03
N VAL A 73 9.58 -4.18 10.28
CA VAL A 73 10.32 -3.40 9.27
C VAL A 73 10.82 -4.32 8.15
N ALA A 74 11.43 -5.45 8.51
CA ALA A 74 11.87 -6.44 7.54
C ALA A 74 10.71 -6.97 6.70
N LEU A 75 9.58 -7.28 7.34
CA LEU A 75 8.37 -7.69 6.64
C LEU A 75 7.86 -6.62 5.67
N ALA A 76 7.84 -5.35 6.09
CA ALA A 76 7.44 -4.25 5.21
C ALA A 76 8.35 -4.11 3.98
N VAL A 77 9.66 -4.34 4.16
CA VAL A 77 10.63 -4.35 3.06
C VAL A 77 10.34 -5.51 2.11
N HIS A 78 10.22 -6.74 2.60
CA HIS A 78 9.91 -7.90 1.77
C HIS A 78 8.61 -7.69 0.96
N LEU A 79 7.54 -7.27 1.63
CA LEU A 79 6.25 -6.97 0.99
C LEU A 79 6.35 -5.87 -0.08
N SER A 80 7.31 -4.97 0.02
CA SER A 80 7.52 -3.92 -1.00
C SER A 80 8.06 -4.50 -2.31
N PHE A 81 8.84 -5.58 -2.27
CA PHE A 81 9.26 -6.32 -3.46
C PHE A 81 8.09 -7.14 -4.02
N ASP A 82 7.33 -7.82 -3.15
CA ASP A 82 6.16 -8.60 -3.54
C ASP A 82 5.04 -7.83 -4.23
N LEU A 83 5.00 -6.51 -4.01
CA LEU A 83 4.05 -5.60 -4.67
C LEU A 83 4.32 -5.46 -6.18
N PHE A 84 5.47 -5.93 -6.66
CA PHE A 84 5.83 -5.89 -8.07
C PHE A 84 6.21 -7.27 -8.62
N PRO A 85 5.29 -8.24 -8.62
CA PRO A 85 5.56 -9.51 -9.29
C PRO A 85 5.67 -9.29 -10.81
N ARG A 86 6.32 -10.23 -11.52
CA ARG A 86 6.40 -10.22 -13.00
C ARG A 86 5.01 -10.18 -13.66
N GLY A 87 3.98 -10.71 -13.00
CA GLY A 87 2.60 -10.62 -13.42
C GLY A 87 1.62 -10.84 -12.26
N TRP A 88 0.47 -10.20 -12.32
CA TRP A 88 -0.59 -10.29 -11.28
C TRP A 88 -1.65 -11.32 -11.66
N TRP A 89 -1.33 -12.61 -11.55
CA TRP A 89 -2.23 -13.73 -11.80
C TRP A 89 -1.80 -14.96 -10.99
N GLY A 90 -2.74 -15.87 -10.71
CA GLY A 90 -2.49 -17.12 -9.96
C GLY A 90 -1.83 -16.86 -8.61
N TYR A 91 -0.69 -17.53 -8.36
CA TYR A 91 0.09 -17.44 -7.12
C TYR A 91 0.66 -16.07 -6.78
N ALA A 92 0.60 -15.10 -7.70
CA ALA A 92 0.96 -13.72 -7.39
C ALA A 92 -0.15 -12.95 -6.65
N LEU A 93 -1.38 -13.45 -6.68
CA LEU A 93 -2.53 -12.84 -6.00
C LEU A 93 -2.57 -13.27 -4.54
N ILE A 94 -3.22 -12.48 -3.68
CA ILE A 94 -3.46 -12.90 -2.29
C ILE A 94 -4.48 -14.03 -2.29
N HIS A 95 -4.17 -15.12 -1.61
CA HIS A 95 -5.07 -16.25 -1.37
C HIS A 95 -5.74 -16.12 0.00
N ILE A 96 -7.06 -16.31 0.04
CA ILE A 96 -7.80 -16.47 1.29
C ILE A 96 -8.16 -17.95 1.45
N PRO A 97 -7.69 -18.63 2.53
CA PRO A 97 -8.04 -20.02 2.78
C PRO A 97 -9.54 -20.25 2.69
N GLN A 98 -9.95 -21.36 2.04
CA GLN A 98 -11.35 -21.74 1.80
C GLN A 98 -12.16 -20.84 0.83
N ILE A 99 -11.62 -19.70 0.40
CA ILE A 99 -12.30 -18.80 -0.56
C ILE A 99 -11.61 -18.80 -1.92
N GLY A 100 -10.27 -18.80 -1.94
CA GLY A 100 -9.46 -18.79 -3.16
C GLY A 100 -8.71 -17.48 -3.39
N TRP A 101 -8.31 -17.25 -4.64
CA TRP A 101 -7.53 -16.09 -5.07
C TRP A 101 -8.36 -14.81 -5.15
N THR A 102 -7.82 -13.72 -4.62
CA THR A 102 -8.45 -12.39 -4.70
C THR A 102 -8.22 -11.71 -6.05
N PRO A 103 -9.08 -10.78 -6.47
CA PRO A 103 -8.81 -9.93 -7.63
C PRO A 103 -7.54 -9.09 -7.44
N LYS A 104 -6.84 -8.80 -8.56
CA LYS A 104 -5.60 -8.03 -8.60
C LYS A 104 -5.61 -6.76 -7.74
N PHE A 105 -6.67 -5.95 -7.85
CA PHE A 105 -6.74 -4.68 -7.12
C PHE A 105 -6.83 -4.89 -5.59
N ILE A 106 -7.48 -5.97 -5.14
CA ILE A 106 -7.56 -6.36 -3.73
C ILE A 106 -6.19 -6.81 -3.23
N SER A 107 -5.49 -7.67 -3.99
CA SER A 107 -4.15 -8.15 -3.60
C SER A 107 -3.13 -7.00 -3.48
N ILE A 108 -3.09 -6.11 -4.47
CA ILE A 108 -2.23 -4.91 -4.46
C ILE A 108 -2.55 -4.04 -3.24
N SER A 109 -3.83 -3.77 -3.02
CA SER A 109 -4.29 -2.91 -1.92
C SER A 109 -3.96 -3.55 -0.56
N TRP A 110 -4.14 -4.86 -0.43
CA TRP A 110 -3.83 -5.61 0.79
C TRP A 110 -2.35 -5.53 1.14
N ILE A 111 -1.45 -5.81 0.19
CA ILE A 111 0.00 -5.74 0.40
C ILE A 111 0.42 -4.30 0.71
N PHE A 112 -0.05 -3.32 -0.05
CA PHE A 112 0.28 -1.90 0.20
C PHE A 112 -0.17 -1.40 1.58
N VAL A 113 -1.41 -1.71 1.98
CA VAL A 113 -1.92 -1.38 3.33
C VAL A 113 -1.08 -2.10 4.39
N SER A 114 -0.66 -3.34 4.13
CA SER A 114 0.19 -4.09 5.05
C SER A 114 1.54 -3.44 5.28
N ILE A 115 2.18 -2.93 4.23
CA ILE A 115 3.42 -2.13 4.33
C ILE A 115 3.18 -0.90 5.21
N CYS A 116 2.11 -0.14 4.96
CA CYS A 116 1.76 1.05 5.74
C CYS A 116 1.55 0.74 7.23
N VAL A 117 0.82 -0.32 7.54
CA VAL A 117 0.55 -0.75 8.93
C VAL A 117 1.82 -1.21 9.61
N CYS A 118 2.67 -1.99 8.95
CA CYS A 118 3.93 -2.47 9.52
C CYS A 118 4.89 -1.31 9.84
N ILE A 119 5.02 -0.34 8.93
CA ILE A 119 5.82 0.87 9.16
C ILE A 119 5.21 1.71 10.29
N TYR A 120 3.88 1.84 10.36
CA TYR A 120 3.21 2.57 11.44
C TYR A 120 3.48 1.93 12.81
N ILE A 121 3.41 0.60 12.89
CA ILE A 121 3.75 -0.17 14.09
C ILE A 121 5.22 0.08 14.47
N ALA A 122 6.14 -0.01 13.51
CA ALA A 122 7.57 0.23 13.72
C ALA A 122 7.86 1.61 14.32
N ILE A 123 7.35 2.67 13.69
CA ILE A 123 7.55 4.05 14.14
C ILE A 123 6.89 4.28 15.49
N SER A 124 5.77 3.60 15.78
CA SER A 124 5.11 3.66 17.09
C SER A 124 5.90 3.02 18.22
N MET A 125 6.87 2.17 17.90
CA MET A 125 7.76 1.58 18.89
C MET A 125 9.02 2.40 19.14
N VAL A 126 9.35 3.38 18.30
CA VAL A 126 10.57 4.21 18.45
C VAL A 126 10.42 5.16 19.65
N ARG A 127 11.37 5.10 20.59
CA ARG A 127 11.37 5.92 21.82
C ARG A 127 12.47 6.98 21.90
N GLY A 128 13.40 7.02 20.95
CA GLY A 128 14.49 8.00 20.94
C GLY A 128 15.42 7.87 19.74
N VAL A 129 16.39 8.78 19.63
CA VAL A 129 17.28 8.94 18.47
C VAL A 129 18.05 7.66 18.15
N PHE A 130 18.52 6.92 19.16
CA PHE A 130 19.19 5.63 18.94
C PHE A 130 18.30 4.63 18.19
N GLU A 131 17.00 4.59 18.52
CA GLU A 131 16.06 3.66 17.90
C GLU A 131 15.61 4.12 16.52
N VAL A 132 15.62 5.43 16.26
CA VAL A 132 15.52 5.98 14.88
C VAL A 132 16.69 5.47 14.04
N PHE A 133 17.92 5.54 14.55
CA PHE A 133 19.09 5.03 13.84
C PHE A 133 18.99 3.52 13.58
N VAL A 134 18.57 2.74 14.58
CA VAL A 134 18.34 1.29 14.41
C VAL A 134 17.25 1.01 13.37
N PHE A 135 16.13 1.74 13.38
CA PHE A 135 15.08 1.63 12.37
C PHE A 135 15.63 1.87 10.96
N LEU A 136 16.38 2.94 10.75
CA LEU A 136 16.98 3.26 9.45
C LEU A 136 17.97 2.19 8.99
N LEU A 137 18.80 1.67 9.90
CA LEU A 137 19.72 0.58 9.59
C LEU A 137 18.99 -0.69 9.15
N ILE A 138 17.85 -1.03 9.79
CA ILE A 138 17.07 -2.20 9.39
C ILE A 138 16.45 -1.96 8.01
N VAL A 139 15.83 -0.79 7.77
CA VAL A 139 15.24 -0.46 6.46
C VAL A 139 16.30 -0.60 5.36
N ILE A 140 17.45 0.05 5.52
CA ILE A 140 18.53 0.02 4.53
C ILE A 140 19.12 -1.38 4.39
N GLY A 141 19.44 -2.03 5.50
CA GLY A 141 20.08 -3.35 5.50
C GLY A 141 19.20 -4.44 4.92
N ALA A 142 17.93 -4.50 5.34
CA ALA A 142 16.95 -5.44 4.79
C ALA A 142 16.69 -5.16 3.31
N PHE A 143 16.58 -3.89 2.91
CA PHE A 143 16.35 -3.52 1.51
C PHE A 143 17.52 -3.91 0.62
N VAL A 144 18.75 -3.60 1.03
CA VAL A 144 19.96 -3.99 0.30
C VAL A 144 20.04 -5.51 0.19
N PHE A 145 19.76 -6.23 1.27
CA PHE A 145 19.77 -7.70 1.28
C PHE A 145 18.77 -8.28 0.25
N GLU A 146 17.50 -7.88 0.33
CA GLU A 146 16.44 -8.35 -0.60
C GLU A 146 16.72 -7.91 -2.05
N SER A 147 17.36 -6.75 -2.26
CA SER A 147 17.68 -6.27 -3.60
C SER A 147 18.69 -7.13 -4.37
N PHE A 148 19.46 -7.99 -3.68
CA PHE A 148 20.39 -8.92 -4.34
C PHE A 148 19.68 -10.14 -4.92
N SER A 149 18.49 -10.50 -4.43
CA SER A 149 17.70 -11.64 -4.92
C SER A 149 16.67 -11.25 -5.98
N GLU A 150 16.45 -9.96 -6.21
CA GLU A 150 15.32 -9.46 -7.00
C GLU A 150 15.76 -8.62 -8.20
N ASP A 151 15.05 -8.78 -9.32
CA ASP A 151 15.30 -8.01 -10.55
C ASP A 151 14.89 -6.53 -10.43
N GLN A 152 14.05 -6.21 -9.44
CA GLN A 152 13.44 -4.88 -9.28
C GLN A 152 14.03 -4.11 -8.11
N PHE A 153 14.66 -2.96 -8.42
CA PHE A 153 15.27 -2.10 -7.40
C PHE A 153 14.43 -0.84 -7.11
N PHE A 154 14.12 -0.05 -8.14
CA PHE A 154 13.55 1.29 -7.98
C PHE A 154 12.09 1.31 -7.53
N ALA A 155 11.28 0.34 -7.98
CA ALA A 155 9.87 0.32 -7.66
C ALA A 155 9.63 0.01 -6.16
N PRO A 156 10.25 -1.03 -5.56
CA PRO A 156 10.18 -1.27 -4.11
C PRO A 156 10.73 -0.10 -3.30
N LEU A 157 11.87 0.48 -3.72
CA LEU A 157 12.46 1.66 -3.06
C LEU A 157 11.49 2.84 -3.02
N THR A 158 10.83 3.11 -4.15
CA THR A 158 9.88 4.21 -4.28
C THR A 158 8.69 4.01 -3.35
N ILE A 159 8.14 2.79 -3.28
CA ILE A 159 7.04 2.46 -2.36
C ILE A 159 7.46 2.61 -0.91
N LEU A 160 8.66 2.15 -0.52
CA LEU A 160 9.14 2.34 0.84
C LEU A 160 9.31 3.82 1.20
N ILE A 161 9.85 4.65 0.31
CA ILE A 161 9.96 6.10 0.54
C ILE A 161 8.58 6.72 0.72
N ILE A 162 7.66 6.46 -0.22
CA ILE A 162 6.29 7.03 -0.18
C ILE A 162 5.55 6.59 1.08
N THR A 163 5.58 5.30 1.41
CA THR A 163 4.88 4.77 2.59
C THR A 163 5.46 5.30 3.89
N ASN A 164 6.79 5.42 4.02
CA ASN A 164 7.41 6.08 5.18
C ASN A 164 6.96 7.54 5.31
N LEU A 165 6.96 8.31 4.22
CA LEU A 165 6.50 9.70 4.23
C LEU A 165 5.03 9.82 4.64
N ILE A 166 4.15 8.99 4.05
CA ILE A 166 2.72 8.94 4.38
C ILE A 166 2.53 8.62 5.87
N VAL A 167 3.22 7.61 6.38
CA VAL A 167 3.07 7.17 7.77
C VAL A 167 3.64 8.18 8.76
N ILE A 168 4.80 8.78 8.47
CA ILE A 168 5.40 9.83 9.31
C ILE A 168 4.46 11.03 9.36
N TRP A 169 4.00 11.50 8.19
CA TRP A 169 3.02 12.57 8.12
C TRP A 169 1.78 12.21 8.94
N TRP A 170 1.17 11.05 8.68
CA TRP A 170 -0.01 10.60 9.40
C TRP A 170 0.22 10.51 10.92
N LYS A 171 1.40 10.09 11.39
CA LYS A 171 1.66 9.96 12.82
C LYS A 171 1.77 11.32 13.51
N PHE A 172 2.52 12.26 12.92
CA PHE A 172 2.87 13.54 13.54
C PHE A 172 1.91 14.70 13.22
N THR A 173 1.02 14.53 12.25
CA THR A 173 -0.07 15.47 12.01
C THR A 173 -1.07 15.48 13.18
N THR A 174 -1.69 16.63 13.46
CA THR A 174 -2.70 16.77 14.52
C THR A 174 -4.01 16.05 14.15
N GLY A 175 -4.77 15.60 15.14
CA GLY A 175 -6.04 14.90 14.90
C GLY A 175 -7.06 15.71 14.09
N ARG A 176 -7.11 17.04 14.31
CA ARG A 176 -7.99 17.95 13.56
C ARG A 176 -7.66 17.98 12.08
N PHE A 177 -6.38 18.13 11.73
CA PHE A 177 -5.94 18.15 10.33
C PHE A 177 -6.12 16.77 9.66
N LYS A 178 -5.88 15.66 10.38
CA LYS A 178 -6.16 14.30 9.86
C LYS A 178 -7.63 14.12 9.48
N ILE A 179 -8.54 14.54 10.35
CA ILE A 179 -9.99 14.45 10.09
C ILE A 179 -10.37 15.31 8.89
N LYS A 180 -9.79 16.52 8.77
CA LYS A 180 -10.02 17.41 7.63
C LYS A 180 -9.55 16.78 6.32
N VAL A 181 -8.31 16.28 6.27
CA VAL A 181 -7.76 15.59 5.08
C VAL A 181 -8.59 14.34 4.75
N PHE A 182 -8.93 13.52 5.73
CA PHE A 182 -9.75 12.33 5.52
C PHE A 182 -11.13 12.66 4.94
N ARG A 183 -11.79 13.68 5.49
CA ARG A 183 -13.08 14.19 4.97
C ARG A 183 -12.93 14.70 3.54
N ALA A 184 -11.86 15.44 3.25
CA ALA A 184 -11.56 15.96 1.92
C ALA A 184 -11.33 14.84 0.90
N ILE A 185 -10.61 13.77 1.28
CA ILE A 185 -10.39 12.58 0.44
C ILE A 185 -11.71 11.86 0.17
N ILE A 186 -12.52 11.59 1.20
CA ILE A 186 -13.85 10.95 1.04
C ILE A 186 -14.73 11.78 0.10
N ARG A 187 -14.81 13.09 0.34
CA ARG A 187 -15.59 14.00 -0.49
C ARG A 187 -15.11 13.98 -1.93
N GLY A 188 -13.80 14.08 -2.14
CA GLY A 188 -13.19 13.99 -3.47
C GLY A 188 -13.55 12.69 -4.18
N PHE A 189 -13.44 11.55 -3.50
CA PHE A 189 -13.81 10.26 -4.04
C PHE A 189 -15.29 10.21 -4.48
N PHE A 190 -16.23 10.63 -3.63
CA PHE A 190 -17.65 10.63 -3.99
C PHE A 190 -17.98 11.61 -5.12
N LEU A 191 -17.35 12.79 -5.14
CA LEU A 191 -17.50 13.76 -6.22
C LEU A 191 -16.96 13.20 -7.55
N SER A 192 -15.78 12.59 -7.53
CA SER A 192 -15.18 11.91 -8.68
C SER A 192 -16.07 10.78 -9.21
N LEU A 193 -16.63 9.96 -8.32
CA LEU A 193 -17.55 8.88 -8.71
C LEU A 193 -18.83 9.44 -9.35
N SER A 194 -19.37 10.53 -8.81
CA SER A 194 -20.54 11.22 -9.37
C SER A 194 -20.25 11.81 -10.76
N ILE A 195 -19.08 12.43 -10.95
CA ILE A 195 -18.64 12.95 -12.26
C ILE A 195 -18.53 11.81 -13.27
N PHE A 196 -17.91 10.69 -12.88
CA PHE A 196 -17.77 9.53 -13.74
C PHE A 196 -19.13 8.94 -14.14
N LYS A 197 -20.04 8.76 -13.17
CA LYS A 197 -21.41 8.29 -13.42
C LYS A 197 -22.15 9.21 -14.40
N LYS A 198 -22.05 10.54 -14.22
CA LYS A 198 -22.67 11.53 -15.12
C LYS A 198 -22.08 11.45 -16.53
N SER A 199 -20.75 11.39 -16.64
CA SER A 199 -20.05 11.28 -17.92
C SER A 199 -20.46 10.03 -18.69
N PHE A 200 -20.50 8.88 -18.01
CA PHE A 200 -20.95 7.62 -18.60
C PHE A 200 -22.41 7.67 -19.08
N THR A 201 -23.30 8.24 -18.26
CA THR A 201 -24.73 8.37 -18.60
C THR A 201 -24.91 9.26 -19.83
N ASN A 202 -24.22 10.41 -19.88
CA ASN A 202 -24.26 11.33 -21.02
C ASN A 202 -23.68 10.70 -22.29
N PHE A 203 -22.57 9.98 -22.17
CA PHE A 203 -21.97 9.27 -23.29
C PHE A 203 -22.92 8.23 -23.88
N TYR A 204 -23.52 7.42 -23.01
CA TYR A 204 -24.49 6.42 -23.41
C TYR A 204 -25.71 7.04 -24.11
N SER A 205 -26.30 8.10 -23.55
CA SER A 205 -27.44 8.77 -24.17
C SER A 205 -27.08 9.37 -25.53
N MET A 206 -25.94 10.05 -25.64
CA MET A 206 -25.49 10.66 -26.91
C MET A 206 -25.16 9.61 -27.98
N ILE A 207 -24.55 8.48 -27.62
CA ILE A 207 -24.33 7.37 -28.57
C ILE A 207 -25.67 6.82 -29.03
N ARG A 208 -26.61 6.60 -28.11
CA ARG A 208 -27.93 6.07 -28.45
C ARG A 208 -28.66 6.98 -29.43
N ASP A 209 -28.61 8.29 -29.20
CA ASP A 209 -29.22 9.28 -30.09
C ASP A 209 -28.53 9.31 -31.46
N GLU A 210 -27.19 9.32 -31.49
CA GLU A 210 -26.42 9.27 -32.74
C GLU A 210 -26.66 7.96 -33.51
N TYR A 211 -26.85 6.84 -32.81
CA TYR A 211 -27.24 5.56 -33.41
C TYR A 211 -28.61 5.63 -34.08
N ASN A 212 -29.61 6.19 -33.39
CA ASN A 212 -30.95 6.37 -33.94
C ASN A 212 -30.94 7.24 -35.20
N VAL A 213 -30.20 8.35 -35.18
CA VAL A 213 -30.00 9.23 -36.34
C VAL A 213 -29.28 8.49 -37.48
N SER A 214 -28.22 7.76 -37.17
CA SER A 214 -27.47 6.98 -38.17
C SER A 214 -28.36 5.98 -38.90
N MET A 215 -29.24 5.28 -38.16
CA MET A 215 -30.21 4.33 -38.72
C MET A 215 -31.26 5.02 -39.60
N GLN A 216 -31.82 6.14 -39.15
CA GLN A 216 -32.83 6.90 -39.91
C GLN A 216 -32.29 7.41 -41.25
N TYR A 217 -31.05 7.91 -41.27
CA TYR A 217 -30.43 8.48 -42.48
C TYR A 217 -29.54 7.50 -43.25
N LYS A 218 -29.53 6.20 -42.89
CA LYS A 218 -28.67 5.16 -43.49
C LYS A 218 -27.21 5.61 -43.61
N ARG A 219 -26.65 6.22 -42.56
CA ARG A 219 -25.24 6.66 -42.58
C ARG A 219 -24.32 5.45 -42.66
N SER A 220 -23.21 5.60 -43.38
CA SER A 220 -22.18 4.57 -43.41
C SER A 220 -21.51 4.44 -42.03
N PHE A 221 -21.12 3.21 -41.69
CA PHE A 221 -20.48 2.91 -40.41
C PHE A 221 -19.26 3.83 -40.09
N PRO A 222 -18.35 4.15 -41.02
CA PRO A 222 -17.24 5.05 -40.73
C PRO A 222 -17.69 6.46 -40.29
N LYS A 223 -18.76 7.00 -40.89
CA LYS A 223 -19.29 8.33 -40.51
C LYS A 223 -19.91 8.32 -39.12
N PHE A 224 -20.64 7.25 -38.77
CA PHE A 224 -21.16 7.04 -37.42
C PHE A 224 -20.00 6.93 -36.40
N PHE A 225 -19.01 6.10 -36.69
CA PHE A 225 -17.87 5.86 -35.80
C PHE A 225 -17.07 7.14 -35.52
N ILE A 226 -16.79 7.95 -36.54
CA ILE A 226 -16.12 9.25 -36.39
C ILE A 226 -16.89 10.16 -35.43
N ARG A 227 -18.23 10.18 -35.51
CA ARG A 227 -19.06 10.98 -34.59
C ARG A 227 -19.04 10.46 -33.17
N VAL A 228 -19.12 9.14 -32.98
CA VAL A 228 -18.99 8.51 -31.65
C VAL A 228 -17.64 8.85 -31.02
N LEU A 229 -16.55 8.76 -31.79
CA LEU A 229 -15.22 9.12 -31.32
C LEU A 229 -15.13 10.61 -30.93
N TRP A 230 -15.74 11.50 -31.73
CA TRP A 230 -15.81 12.91 -31.42
C TRP A 230 -16.59 13.20 -30.13
N ILE A 231 -17.76 12.57 -29.95
CA ILE A 231 -18.57 12.67 -28.72
C ILE A 231 -17.76 12.21 -27.51
N TRP A 232 -17.05 11.07 -27.64
CA TRP A 232 -16.18 10.55 -26.60
C TRP A 232 -15.08 11.56 -26.22
N LEU A 233 -14.37 12.14 -27.19
CA LEU A 233 -13.32 13.14 -26.95
C LEU A 233 -13.85 14.36 -26.21
N VAL A 234 -14.99 14.92 -26.66
CA VAL A 234 -15.60 16.09 -26.02
C VAL A 234 -15.98 15.80 -24.56
N LEU A 235 -16.60 14.65 -24.31
CA LEU A 235 -16.97 14.24 -22.95
C LEU A 235 -15.76 13.93 -22.08
N PHE A 236 -14.71 13.33 -22.65
CA PHE A 236 -13.45 13.07 -21.96
C PHE A 236 -12.80 14.36 -21.46
N PHE A 237 -12.63 15.37 -22.32
CA PHE A 237 -12.05 16.65 -21.92
C PHE A 237 -12.96 17.41 -20.92
N SER A 238 -14.29 17.35 -21.09
CA SER A 238 -15.20 17.93 -20.10
C SER A 238 -15.06 17.25 -18.74
N THR A 239 -14.92 15.92 -18.73
CA THR A 239 -14.73 15.12 -17.51
C THR A 239 -13.43 15.51 -16.81
N ILE A 240 -12.31 15.59 -17.55
CA ILE A 240 -11.02 16.03 -17.00
C ILE A 240 -11.12 17.41 -16.36
N ARG A 241 -11.74 18.37 -17.04
CA ARG A 241 -11.94 19.73 -16.52
C ARG A 241 -12.72 19.72 -15.21
N ASP A 242 -13.77 18.92 -15.11
CA ASP A 242 -14.58 18.82 -13.89
C ASP A 242 -13.80 18.15 -12.75
N PHE A 243 -12.98 17.13 -13.04
CA PHE A 243 -12.03 16.54 -12.07
C PHE A 243 -11.03 17.57 -11.54
N ILE A 244 -10.42 18.38 -12.42
CA ILE A 244 -9.48 19.44 -12.03
C ILE A 244 -10.15 20.46 -11.09
N LYS A 245 -11.41 20.83 -11.36
CA LYS A 245 -12.17 21.75 -10.48
C LYS A 245 -12.39 21.15 -9.09
N VAL A 246 -12.76 19.87 -9.00
CA VAL A 246 -12.92 19.17 -7.71
C VAL A 246 -11.59 19.13 -6.96
N PHE A 247 -10.50 18.77 -7.65
CA PHE A 247 -9.17 18.72 -7.06
C PHE A 247 -8.74 20.08 -6.52
N ASN A 248 -8.86 21.15 -7.32
CA ASN A 248 -8.52 22.51 -6.90
C ASN A 248 -9.37 22.98 -5.71
N SER A 249 -10.68 22.67 -5.71
CA SER A 249 -11.56 23.00 -4.59
C SER A 249 -11.13 22.31 -3.28
N ILE A 250 -10.70 21.05 -3.37
CA ILE A 250 -10.19 20.30 -2.21
C ILE A 250 -8.87 20.88 -1.74
N PHE A 251 -7.97 21.21 -2.67
CA PHE A 251 -6.68 21.79 -2.35
C PHE A 251 -6.80 23.14 -1.63
N GLU A 252 -7.66 24.05 -2.12
CA GLU A 252 -7.90 25.34 -1.47
C GLU A 252 -8.56 25.18 -0.09
N GLU A 253 -9.46 24.19 0.10
CA GLU A 253 -10.01 23.86 1.42
C GLU A 253 -8.93 23.46 2.42
N LEU A 254 -7.94 22.68 1.97
CA LEU A 254 -6.82 22.24 2.81
C LEU A 254 -5.81 23.35 3.11
N LYS A 255 -5.66 24.34 2.22
CA LYS A 255 -4.68 25.45 2.32
C LYS A 255 -5.08 26.55 3.32
N ASN A 256 -6.38 26.78 3.54
CA ASN A 256 -6.87 27.89 4.36
C ASN A 256 -6.81 27.64 5.89
N GLU A 257 -5.77 26.98 6.39
CA GLU A 257 -5.44 26.74 7.81
C GLU A 257 -3.95 26.90 8.07
#